data_AF-A0A936IHW2-F1
#
_entry.id   AF-A0A936IHW2-F1
#
_cell.length_a   1.000
_cell.length_b   1.000
_cell.length_c   1.000
_cell.angle_alpha   90.00
_cell.angle_beta   90.00
_cell.angle_gamma   90.00
#
_symmetry.space_group_name_H-M   'P 1'
#
loop_
_entity.id
_entity.type
_entity.pdbx_description
1 polymer ?
#
loop_
_entity_poly.entity_id
_entity_poly.type
_entity_poly.pdbx_seq_one_letter_code
_entity_poly.pdbx_strand_id
1 'polypeptide(L)'
;MARSIRVHQALILNWFAPKQEFSAGIVEGLNYRVKLTIGEAYGFRTLEAAGIALYHALGRLPEPKLPTNSAEEAEVLGWGLGSRLRFQPLHSLRVRRLAALTPGARAAP
;
A
#
# COMPACT_ATOMS: atom_id res chain seq x y z
N MET A 1 -13.48 30.16 -19.39
CA MET A 1 -14.17 29.78 -18.12
C MET A 1 -15.66 30.11 -18.09
N ALA A 2 -16.08 31.35 -18.38
CA ALA A 2 -17.47 31.78 -18.22
C ALA A 2 -18.54 31.02 -19.05
N ARG A 3 -18.16 30.37 -20.16
CA ARG A 3 -19.04 29.47 -20.93
C ARG A 3 -19.26 28.12 -20.23
N SER A 4 -18.21 27.53 -19.65
CA SER A 4 -18.30 26.23 -18.97
C SER A 4 -19.23 26.29 -17.75
N ILE A 5 -19.15 27.38 -16.99
CA ILE A 5 -20.02 27.61 -15.81
C ILE A 5 -21.49 27.72 -16.22
N ARG A 6 -21.80 28.41 -17.32
CA ARG A 6 -23.18 28.51 -17.83
C ARG A 6 -23.73 27.17 -18.31
N VAL A 7 -22.90 26.37 -18.99
CA VAL A 7 -23.27 25.02 -19.47
C VAL A 7 -23.55 24.06 -18.31
N HIS A 8 -22.74 24.11 -17.25
CA HIS A 8 -22.85 23.20 -16.10
C HIS A 8 -23.63 23.81 -14.92
N GLN A 9 -24.31 24.94 -15.13
CA GLN A 9 -25.00 25.68 -14.08
C GLN A 9 -25.99 24.80 -13.29
N ALA A 10 -26.74 23.94 -13.98
CA ALA A 10 -27.71 23.04 -13.33
C ALA A 10 -27.04 22.08 -12.33
N LEU A 11 -25.89 21.49 -12.69
CA LEU A 11 -25.14 20.58 -11.82
C LEU A 11 -24.51 21.32 -10.63
N ILE A 12 -24.01 22.54 -10.86
CA ILE A 12 -23.44 23.37 -9.80
C ILE A 12 -24.52 23.77 -8.78
N LEU A 13 -25.72 24.10 -9.24
CA LEU A 13 -26.84 24.46 -8.36
C LEU A 13 -27.36 23.27 -7.56
N ASN A 14 -27.30 22.05 -8.12
CA ASN A 14 -27.64 20.82 -7.39
C ASN A 14 -26.78 20.60 -6.14
N TRP A 15 -25.56 21.13 -6.09
CA TRP A 15 -24.69 21.05 -4.91
C TRP A 15 -25.22 21.87 -3.71
N PHE A 16 -25.94 22.97 -3.98
CA PHE A 16 -26.48 23.84 -2.93
C PHE A 16 -27.83 23.36 -2.40
N ALA A 17 -28.56 22.53 -3.15
CA ALA A 17 -29.87 22.01 -2.75
C ALA A 17 -29.83 21.14 -1.46
N PRO A 18 -28.88 20.19 -1.29
CA PRO A 18 -28.77 19.36 -0.08
C PRO A 18 -27.86 19.96 1.01
N LYS A 19 -27.73 21.29 1.13
CA LYS A 19 -26.96 21.96 2.23
C LYS A 19 -25.56 21.39 2.54
N GLN A 20 -24.80 20.96 1.53
CA GLN A 20 -23.46 20.36 1.72
C GLN A 20 -23.43 19.09 2.60
N GLU A 21 -24.43 18.22 2.47
CA GLU A 21 -24.43 16.91 3.15
C GLU A 21 -23.20 16.03 2.84
N PHE A 22 -22.48 16.29 1.73
CA PHE A 22 -21.29 15.55 1.33
C PHE A 22 -20.01 16.38 1.44
N SER A 23 -18.99 15.82 2.10
CA SER A 23 -17.66 16.42 2.16
C SER A 23 -16.87 16.14 0.88
N ALA A 24 -16.48 17.21 0.17
CA ALA A 24 -15.59 17.12 -0.99
C ALA A 24 -14.21 16.56 -0.64
N GLY A 25 -13.74 16.72 0.61
CA GLY A 25 -12.42 16.26 1.03
C GLY A 25 -12.24 14.74 0.98
N ILE A 26 -13.32 13.97 1.18
CA ILE A 26 -13.27 12.50 1.07
C ILE A 26 -13.00 12.10 -0.40
N VAL A 27 -13.69 12.76 -1.33
CA VAL A 27 -13.56 12.49 -2.77
C VAL A 27 -12.17 12.92 -3.27
N GLU A 28 -11.67 14.07 -2.83
CA GLU A 28 -10.32 14.53 -3.16
C GLU A 28 -9.24 13.58 -2.63
N GLY A 29 -9.37 13.13 -1.37
CA GLY A 29 -8.46 12.15 -0.78
C GLY A 29 -8.46 10.81 -1.53
N LEU A 30 -9.64 10.33 -1.95
CA LEU A 30 -9.78 9.12 -2.76
C LEU A 30 -9.15 9.29 -4.15
N ASN A 31 -9.39 10.41 -4.83
CA ASN A 31 -8.78 10.70 -6.12
C ASN A 31 -7.25 10.75 -6.04
N TYR A 32 -6.71 11.36 -4.97
CA TYR A 32 -5.27 11.39 -4.75
C TYR A 32 -4.68 9.99 -4.53
N ARG A 33 -5.36 9.15 -3.73
CA ARG A 33 -4.94 7.74 -3.52
C ARG A 33 -4.93 6.95 -4.82
N VAL A 34 -5.98 7.06 -5.64
CA VAL A 34 -6.05 6.41 -6.96
C VAL A 34 -4.87 6.82 -7.84
N LYS A 35 -4.59 8.12 -7.92
CA LYS A 35 -3.48 8.65 -8.73
C LYS A 35 -2.13 8.08 -8.27
N LEU A 36 -1.88 8.03 -6.96
CA LEU A 36 -0.64 7.47 -6.42
C LEU A 36 -0.52 5.98 -6.71
N THR A 37 -1.56 5.20 -6.45
CA THR A 37 -1.55 3.75 -6.67
C THR A 37 -1.31 3.39 -8.14
N ILE A 38 -1.88 4.14 -9.08
CA ILE A 38 -1.61 3.96 -10.52
C ILE A 38 -0.14 4.27 -10.84
N GLY A 39 0.43 5.31 -10.22
CA GLY A 39 1.85 5.66 -10.37
C GLY A 39 2.78 4.59 -9.83
N GLU A 40 2.44 3.97 -8.71
CA GLU A 40 3.17 2.83 -8.12
C GLU A 40 3.05 1.59 -9.01
N ALA A 41 1.85 1.29 -9.50
CA ALA A 41 1.59 0.13 -10.35
C ALA A 41 2.19 0.26 -11.77
N TYR A 42 2.58 1.48 -12.18
CA TYR A 42 3.18 1.74 -13.48
C TYR A 42 4.44 0.88 -13.74
N GLY A 43 5.18 0.52 -12.69
CA GLY A 43 6.34 -0.37 -12.77
C GLY A 43 6.04 -1.75 -13.35
N PHE A 44 4.80 -2.24 -13.23
CA PHE A 44 4.37 -3.55 -13.73
C PHE A 44 3.89 -3.53 -15.19
N ARG A 45 3.73 -2.34 -15.80
CA ARG A 45 3.42 -2.12 -17.23
C ARG A 45 2.19 -2.86 -17.78
N THR A 46 1.28 -3.31 -16.92
CA THR A 46 0.03 -3.99 -17.30
C THR A 46 -1.15 -3.33 -16.61
N LEU A 47 -2.30 -3.28 -17.31
CA LEU A 47 -3.54 -2.75 -16.73
C LEU A 47 -4.08 -3.65 -15.62
N GLU A 48 -3.86 -4.96 -15.71
CA GLU A 48 -4.24 -5.93 -14.69
C GLU A 48 -3.54 -5.65 -13.36
N ALA A 49 -2.23 -5.39 -13.38
CA ALA A 49 -1.48 -5.02 -12.18
C ALA A 49 -1.96 -3.71 -11.56
N ALA A 50 -2.33 -2.71 -12.37
CA ALA A 50 -2.94 -1.49 -11.88
C ALA A 50 -4.32 -1.74 -11.24
N GLY A 51 -5.13 -2.63 -11.82
CA GLY A 51 -6.40 -3.07 -11.25
C GLY A 51 -6.22 -3.77 -9.89
N ILE A 52 -5.29 -4.72 -9.81
CA ILE A 52 -4.95 -5.43 -8.57
C ILE A 52 -4.48 -4.43 -7.49
N ALA A 53 -3.57 -3.53 -7.83
CA ALA A 53 -3.08 -2.50 -6.91
C ALA A 53 -4.22 -1.61 -6.39
N LEU A 54 -5.18 -1.23 -7.26
CA LEU A 54 -6.37 -0.47 -6.85
C LEU A 54 -7.28 -1.28 -5.93
N TYR A 55 -7.46 -2.58 -6.15
CA TYR A 55 -8.23 -3.45 -5.25
C TYR A 55 -7.60 -3.57 -3.86
N HIS A 56 -6.26 -3.61 -3.77
CA HIS A 56 -5.58 -3.56 -2.47
C HIS A 56 -5.71 -2.17 -1.82
N ALA A 57 -5.45 -1.10 -2.57
CA ALA A 57 -5.42 0.26 -2.05
C ALA A 57 -6.80 0.77 -1.62
N LEU A 58 -7.86 0.47 -2.36
CA LEU A 58 -9.23 0.93 -2.07
C LEU A 58 -10.08 -0.13 -1.39
N GLY A 59 -9.96 -1.39 -1.82
CA GLY A 59 -10.83 -2.50 -1.43
C GLY A 59 -10.33 -3.32 -0.24
N ARG A 60 -9.13 -3.04 0.30
CA ARG A 60 -8.50 -3.82 1.40
C ARG A 60 -8.47 -5.32 1.11
N LEU A 61 -8.20 -5.70 -0.13
CA LEU A 61 -8.05 -7.10 -0.51
C LEU A 61 -6.89 -7.73 0.30
N PRO A 62 -7.09 -8.90 0.95
CA PRO A 62 -6.06 -9.52 1.77
C PRO A 62 -4.86 -9.90 0.91
N GLU A 63 -3.67 -9.56 1.40
CA GLU A 63 -2.42 -9.92 0.75
C GLU A 63 -2.06 -11.37 1.09
N PRO A 64 -1.42 -12.10 0.16
CA PRO A 64 -0.90 -13.41 0.47
C PRO A 64 0.13 -13.30 1.60
N LYS A 65 0.06 -14.25 2.55
CA LYS A 65 1.08 -14.35 3.61
C LYS A 65 2.40 -14.69 2.92
N LEU A 66 3.29 -13.70 2.86
CA LEU A 66 4.67 -13.98 2.51
C LEU A 66 5.25 -14.91 3.58
N PRO A 67 6.05 -15.92 3.21
CA PRO A 67 6.76 -16.73 4.19
C PRO A 67 7.57 -15.77 5.06
N THR A 68 7.24 -15.73 6.35
CA THR A 68 7.68 -14.65 7.25
C THR A 68 9.18 -14.71 7.54
N ASN A 69 9.86 -15.80 7.16
CA ASN A 69 11.27 -15.98 7.43
C ASN A 69 11.95 -16.38 6.13
N SER A 70 12.97 -15.62 5.70
CA SER A 70 13.91 -16.02 4.65
C SER A 70 14.67 -17.33 4.97
N ALA A 71 14.48 -17.87 6.18
CA ALA A 71 14.89 -19.21 6.58
C ALA A 71 13.92 -20.32 6.11
N GLU A 72 12.61 -20.06 6.05
CA GLU A 72 11.61 -21.03 5.56
C GLU A 72 11.65 -21.14 4.02
N GLU A 73 11.96 -20.04 3.32
CA GLU A 73 12.20 -20.05 1.87
C GLU A 73 13.36 -20.99 1.47
N ALA A 74 14.41 -21.07 2.29
CA ALA A 74 15.53 -21.97 2.06
C ALA A 74 15.17 -23.45 2.23
N GLU A 75 14.21 -23.74 3.12
CA GLU A 75 13.73 -25.10 3.40
C GLU A 75 12.77 -25.60 2.31
N VAL A 76 11.84 -24.74 1.85
CA VAL A 76 10.91 -25.05 0.74
C VAL A 76 11.64 -25.26 -0.59
N LEU A 77 12.75 -24.57 -0.82
CA LEU A 77 13.56 -24.72 -2.04
C LEU A 77 14.59 -25.85 -1.96
N GLY A 78 14.65 -26.62 -0.87
CA GLY A 78 15.54 -27.78 -0.74
C GLY A 78 17.03 -27.44 -0.57
N TRP A 79 17.35 -26.26 -0.02
CA TRP A 79 18.73 -25.86 0.25
C TRP A 79 19.11 -26.33 1.65
N GLY A 80 19.64 -27.56 1.74
CA GLY A 80 20.18 -28.14 2.98
C GLY A 80 21.24 -27.24 3.63
N LEU A 81 21.31 -27.31 4.97
CA LEU A 81 22.29 -26.62 5.82
C LEU A 81 23.71 -26.66 5.23
N GLY A 82 24.13 -25.60 4.51
CA GLY A 82 25.45 -25.62 3.88
C GLY A 82 25.96 -24.30 3.28
N SER A 83 25.22 -23.20 3.37
CA SER A 83 25.66 -21.93 2.76
C SER A 83 25.22 -20.72 3.57
N ARG A 84 25.66 -20.70 4.83
CA ARG A 84 25.76 -19.48 5.63
C ARG A 84 26.86 -18.63 5.00
N LEU A 85 26.47 -17.56 4.29
CA LEU A 85 27.26 -16.51 3.62
C LEU A 85 26.87 -16.41 2.14
N ARG A 86 25.81 -15.65 1.81
CA ARG A 86 25.81 -14.77 0.61
C ARG A 86 24.54 -13.95 0.37
N PHE A 87 23.47 -14.08 1.15
CA PHE A 87 22.30 -13.22 0.97
C PHE A 87 22.07 -12.32 2.19
N GLN A 88 22.54 -11.07 2.09
CA GLN A 88 21.98 -9.99 2.89
C GLN A 88 20.84 -9.34 2.08
N PRO A 89 19.57 -9.41 2.52
CA PRO A 89 18.50 -8.67 1.87
C PRO A 89 18.64 -7.17 2.17
N LEU A 90 18.54 -6.34 1.12
CA LEU A 90 18.58 -4.87 1.12
C LEU A 90 17.32 -4.24 1.76
N HIS A 91 16.92 -4.71 2.94
CA HIS A 91 15.89 -4.05 3.75
C HIS A 91 16.31 -3.93 5.23
N SER A 92 17.60 -3.66 5.45
CA SER A 92 18.08 -3.11 6.71
C SER A 92 17.56 -1.68 6.85
N LEU A 93 16.59 -1.45 7.74
CA LEU A 93 16.48 -0.26 8.60
C LEU A 93 15.24 -0.27 9.50
N ARG A 94 14.20 -1.08 9.23
CA ARG A 94 12.96 -1.03 10.02
C ARG A 94 12.87 -2.01 11.20
N VAL A 95 13.62 -3.12 11.18
CA VAL A 95 13.50 -4.17 12.21
C VAL A 95 14.36 -3.91 13.45
N ARG A 96 15.39 -3.06 13.36
CA ARG A 96 16.27 -2.74 14.49
C ARG A 96 15.62 -1.90 15.61
N ARG A 97 14.44 -1.32 15.38
CA ARG A 97 13.79 -0.45 16.38
C ARG A 97 12.82 -1.18 17.32
N LEU A 98 12.37 -2.39 16.95
CA LEU A 98 11.42 -3.15 17.78
C LEU A 98 12.10 -4.04 18.82
N ALA A 99 13.33 -4.51 18.57
CA ALA A 99 14.09 -5.32 19.53
C ALA A 99 14.66 -4.52 20.71
N ALA A 100 14.68 -3.19 20.64
CA ALA A 100 15.24 -2.31 21.67
C ALA A 100 14.24 -1.93 22.78
N LEU A 101 13.00 -2.43 22.75
CA LEU A 101 11.93 -2.05 23.68
C LEU A 101 11.39 -3.18 24.56
N THR A 102 12.03 -4.34 24.58
CA THR A 102 11.69 -5.42 25.53
C THR A 102 12.69 -5.48 26.68
N PRO A 103 12.37 -4.97 27.88
CA PRO A 103 13.19 -5.20 29.07
C PRO A 103 12.85 -6.58 29.62
N GLY A 104 13.74 -7.58 29.47
CA GLY A 104 13.45 -8.90 30.04
C GLY A 104 14.35 -10.09 29.71
N ALA A 105 15.31 -9.98 28.80
CA ALA A 105 16.22 -11.10 28.53
C ALA A 105 17.44 -11.04 29.47
N ARG A 106 17.26 -11.53 30.69
CA ARG A 106 18.29 -11.72 31.72
C ARG A 106 19.31 -12.78 31.25
N ALA A 107 20.58 -12.49 31.53
CA ALA A 107 21.74 -13.28 31.14
C ALA A 107 21.85 -14.65 31.84
N ALA A 108 22.33 -15.64 31.06
CA ALA A 108 23.14 -16.81 31.42
C ALA A 108 22.53 -17.83 32.42
N PRO A 109 23.08 -19.05 32.60
CA PRO A 109 24.48 -19.48 32.42
C PRO A 109 24.90 -19.83 30.98
#